data_AF-A0A154P1Y7-F1
#
_entry.id   AF-A0A154P1Y7-F1
#
_cell.length_a   1.000
_cell.length_b   1.000
_cell.length_c   1.000
_cell.angle_alpha   90.00
_cell.angle_beta   90.00
_cell.angle_gamma   90.00
#
_symmetry.space_group_name_H-M   'P 1'
#
loop_
_entity.id
_entity.type
_entity.pdbx_description
1 polymer ?
#
loop_
_entity_poly.entity_id
_entity_poly.type
_entity_poly.pdbx_seq_one_letter_code
_entity_poly.pdbx_strand_id
1 'polypeptide(L)'
;MVLIYGECHRIIIREAVYVYGLRKLQDDEMFVNKILFTDEATFTNHGEVNRYYWSIHNPQWLGEVDKQRPWSVNAWCGLLHNKIIGSYFIENTLNGRKYERI
;
A
#
# COMPACT_ATOMS: atom_id res chain seq x y z
N MET A 1 4.89 23.17 -21.35
CA MET A 1 3.52 22.99 -21.84
C MET A 1 2.94 21.61 -21.51
N VAL A 2 3.65 20.49 -21.72
CA VAL A 2 3.17 19.11 -21.39
C VAL A 2 2.88 18.87 -19.88
N LEU A 3 3.70 19.43 -18.98
CA LEU A 3 3.52 19.26 -17.53
C LEU A 3 2.23 19.92 -17.00
N ILE A 4 1.82 21.05 -17.57
CA ILE A 4 0.60 21.77 -17.15
C ILE A 4 -0.64 20.96 -17.53
N TYR A 5 -0.65 20.34 -18.72
CA TYR A 5 -1.74 19.45 -19.12
C TYR A 5 -1.81 18.19 -18.24
N GLY A 6 -0.66 17.60 -17.89
CA GLY A 6 -0.61 16.43 -17.01
C GLY A 6 -1.18 16.70 -15.61
N GLU A 7 -0.82 17.84 -15.01
CA GLU A 7 -1.35 18.26 -13.70
C GLU A 7 -2.84 18.66 -13.78
N CYS A 8 -3.26 19.37 -14.83
CA CYS A 8 -4.69 19.66 -15.06
C CYS A 8 -5.52 18.37 -15.19
N HIS A 9 -5.04 17.38 -15.92
CA HIS A 9 -5.74 16.09 -16.05
C HIS A 9 -5.88 15.37 -14.70
N ARG A 10 -4.84 15.39 -13.87
CA ARG A 10 -4.90 14.80 -12.52
C ARG A 10 -5.92 15.51 -11.62
N ILE A 11 -5.97 16.85 -11.68
CA ILE A 11 -6.93 17.65 -10.93
C ILE A 11 -8.35 17.33 -11.40
N ILE A 12 -8.60 17.31 -12.70
CA ILE A 12 -9.94 17.00 -13.26
C ILE A 12 -10.41 15.61 -12.84
N ILE A 13 -9.52 14.61 -12.87
CA ILE A 13 -9.88 13.25 -12.45
C ILE A 13 -10.23 13.20 -10.95
N ARG A 14 -9.48 13.90 -10.10
CA ARG A 14 -9.78 13.99 -8.67
C ARG A 14 -11.14 14.61 -8.41
N GLU A 15 -11.45 15.72 -9.06
CA GLU A 15 -12.76 16.39 -8.96
C GLU A 15 -13.88 15.47 -9.44
N ALA A 16 -13.70 14.77 -10.57
CA ALA A 16 -14.71 13.86 -11.10
C ALA A 16 -15.01 12.69 -10.14
N VAL A 17 -13.98 12.09 -9.54
CA VAL A 17 -14.13 11.02 -8.54
C VAL A 17 -14.85 11.53 -7.29
N TYR A 18 -14.49 12.73 -6.81
CA TYR A 18 -15.14 13.36 -5.67
C TYR A 18 -16.63 13.60 -5.92
N VAL A 19 -16.98 14.23 -7.03
CA VAL A 19 -18.38 14.51 -7.41
C VAL A 19 -19.18 13.21 -7.58
N TYR A 20 -18.57 12.18 -8.17
CA TYR A 20 -19.20 10.86 -8.30
C TYR A 20 -19.48 10.24 -6.93
N GLY A 21 -18.49 10.25 -6.03
CA GLY A 21 -18.63 9.72 -4.67
C GLY A 21 -19.74 10.43 -3.89
N LEU A 22 -19.79 11.76 -3.97
CA LEU A 22 -20.85 12.55 -3.33
C LEU A 22 -22.25 12.18 -3.82
N ARG A 23 -22.44 12.02 -5.13
CA ARG A 23 -23.74 11.62 -5.68
C ARG A 23 -24.15 10.23 -5.20
N LYS A 24 -23.20 9.28 -5.17
CA LYS A 24 -23.48 7.94 -4.65
C LYS A 24 -23.83 7.91 -3.17
N LEU A 25 -23.20 8.79 -2.38
CA LEU A 25 -23.54 8.98 -0.97
C LEU A 25 -24.92 9.64 -0.77
N GLN A 26 -25.34 10.52 -1.68
CA GLN A 26 -26.70 11.09 -1.66
C GLN A 26 -27.77 10.04 -1.98
N ASP A 27 -27.48 9.14 -2.91
CA ASP A 27 -28.40 8.05 -3.28
C ASP A 27 -28.45 6.95 -2.21
N ASP A 28 -27.32 6.67 -1.55
CA ASP A 28 -27.15 5.63 -0.55
C ASP A 28 -26.08 6.02 0.48
N GLU A 29 -26.51 6.37 1.70
CA GLU A 29 -25.62 6.73 2.80
C GLU A 29 -24.62 5.61 3.16
N MET A 30 -24.98 4.35 2.89
CA MET A 30 -24.13 3.18 3.10
C MET A 30 -23.37 2.77 1.83
N PHE A 31 -23.20 3.65 0.86
CA PHE A 31 -22.45 3.33 -0.35
C PHE A 31 -20.98 2.97 -0.07
N VAL A 32 -20.32 3.70 0.85
CA VAL A 32 -18.90 3.46 1.22
C VAL A 32 -18.68 2.03 1.72
N ASN A 33 -19.67 1.50 2.43
CA ASN A 33 -19.71 0.16 2.98
C ASN A 33 -19.75 -0.96 1.93
N LYS A 34 -20.00 -0.61 0.66
CA LYS A 34 -19.99 -1.50 -0.50
C LYS A 34 -18.70 -1.39 -1.32
N ILE A 35 -17.82 -0.44 -0.98
CA ILE A 35 -16.53 -0.26 -1.65
C ILE A 35 -15.51 -1.20 -1.01
N LEU A 36 -14.86 -2.01 -1.83
CA LEU A 36 -13.66 -2.74 -1.46
C LEU A 36 -12.46 -1.84 -1.78
N PHE A 37 -11.84 -1.27 -0.74
CA PHE A 37 -10.57 -0.58 -0.87
C PHE A 37 -9.45 -1.62 -0.88
N THR A 38 -8.47 -1.47 -1.75
CA THR A 38 -7.32 -2.38 -1.84
C THR A 38 -6.06 -1.55 -1.98
N ASP A 39 -4.97 -1.99 -1.37
CA ASP A 39 -3.67 -1.35 -1.52
C ASP A 39 -2.53 -2.37 -1.41
N GLU A 40 -1.36 -1.98 -1.90
CA GLU A 40 -0.13 -2.75 -1.79
C GLU A 40 0.93 -1.99 -0.98
N ALA A 41 1.56 -2.69 -0.03
CA ALA A 41 2.67 -2.15 0.75
C ALA A 41 3.93 -3.01 0.59
N THR A 42 5.07 -2.38 0.30
CA THR A 42 6.35 -3.06 0.17
C THR A 42 7.14 -2.99 1.47
N PHE A 43 7.43 -4.15 2.06
CA PHE A 43 8.35 -4.28 3.20
C PHE A 43 9.73 -4.69 2.69
N THR A 44 10.78 -3.99 3.12
CA THR A 44 12.16 -4.28 2.73
C THR A 44 13.09 -4.19 3.94
N ASN A 45 14.18 -4.96 3.92
CA ASN A 45 15.26 -4.82 4.92
C ASN A 45 16.29 -3.73 4.57
N HIS A 46 16.09 -3.02 3.46
CA HIS A 46 17.00 -2.02 2.91
C HIS A 46 16.60 -0.57 3.29
N GLY A 47 15.54 -0.39 4.07
CA GLY A 47 15.11 0.92 4.56
C GLY A 47 15.86 1.37 5.82
N GLU A 48 15.96 2.69 6.00
CA GLU A 48 16.35 3.37 7.26
C GLU A 48 15.30 3.18 8.39
N VAL A 49 14.49 2.12 8.33
CA VAL A 49 13.51 1.81 9.37
C VAL A 49 14.27 1.23 10.56
N ASN A 50 14.42 2.09 11.56
CA ASN A 50 14.91 1.84 12.91
C ASN A 50 14.89 0.36 13.30
N ARG A 51 16.07 -0.28 13.22
CA ARG A 51 16.38 -1.57 13.84
C ARG A 51 16.50 -1.40 15.36
N TYR A 52 15.51 -0.78 16.00
CA TYR A 52 15.44 -0.73 17.45
C TYR A 52 14.81 -2.03 17.92
N TYR A 53 15.68 -3.02 18.12
CA TYR A 53 15.39 -4.18 18.94
C TYR A 53 15.20 -3.64 20.37
N TRP A 54 13.97 -3.61 20.88
CA TRP A 54 13.71 -3.27 22.29
C TRP A 54 14.20 -4.41 23.18
N SER A 55 15.52 -4.55 23.31
CA SER A 55 16.19 -5.46 24.22
C SER A 55 16.76 -4.66 25.39
N ILE A 56 16.53 -5.17 26.61
CA ILE A 56 17.00 -4.58 27.88
C ILE A 56 18.53 -4.75 28.02
N HIS A 57 19.13 -5.68 27.27
CA HIS A 57 20.58 -5.86 27.18
C HIS A 57 21.06 -5.50 25.78
N ASN A 58 22.01 -4.56 25.69
CA ASN A 58 22.70 -4.17 24.46
C ASN A 58 23.42 -5.41 23.89
N PRO A 59 22.92 -6.05 22.82
CA PRO A 59 23.62 -7.18 22.23
C PRO A 59 24.77 -6.59 21.43
N GLN A 60 25.96 -6.59 22.03
CA GLN A 60 27.23 -6.13 21.48
C GLN A 60 27.18 -5.72 20.00
N TRP A 61 26.88 -4.44 19.83
CA TRP A 61 27.29 -3.52 18.78
C TRP A 61 28.08 -4.17 17.61
N LEU A 62 27.42 -4.25 16.46
CA LEU A 62 28.01 -4.52 15.14
C LEU A 62 28.73 -5.86 15.02
N GLY A 63 27.97 -6.96 15.09
CA GLY A 63 28.32 -8.11 14.27
C GLY A 63 28.16 -7.73 12.81
N GLU A 64 29.27 -7.70 12.07
CA GLU A 64 29.27 -7.58 10.61
C GLU A 64 28.45 -8.76 10.07
N VAL A 65 27.16 -8.54 9.79
CA VAL A 65 26.32 -9.56 9.15
C VAL A 65 26.74 -9.54 7.69
N ASP A 66 27.79 -10.28 7.42
CA ASP A 66 28.53 -10.36 6.16
C ASP A 66 27.65 -10.66 4.93
N LYS A 67 26.36 -10.99 5.12
CA LYS A 67 25.38 -11.27 4.07
C LYS A 67 23.94 -10.95 4.50
N GLN A 68 23.59 -9.69 4.78
CA GLN A 68 22.18 -9.29 4.69
C GLN A 68 21.77 -9.30 3.22
N ARG A 69 21.35 -10.47 2.71
CA ARG A 69 20.73 -10.54 1.37
C ARG A 69 19.56 -9.55 1.35
N PRO A 70 19.52 -8.60 0.40
CA PRO A 70 18.36 -7.73 0.23
C PRO A 70 17.13 -8.60 -0.01
N TRP A 71 16.05 -8.33 0.72
CA TRP A 71 14.76 -8.93 0.48
C TRP A 71 13.68 -7.85 0.49
N SER A 72 12.69 -8.06 -0.37
CA SER A 72 11.46 -7.29 -0.41
C SER A 72 10.28 -8.25 -0.50
N VAL A 73 9.22 -7.92 0.23
CA VAL A 73 7.93 -8.61 0.16
C VAL A 73 6.85 -7.56 -0.02
N ASN A 74 5.94 -7.78 -0.96
CA ASN A 74 4.77 -6.92 -1.11
C ASN A 74 3.61 -7.58 -0.38
N ALA A 75 2.87 -6.84 0.42
CA ALA A 75 1.61 -7.29 0.99
C ALA A 75 0.47 -6.58 0.26
N TRP A 76 -0.50 -7.34 -0.24
CA TRP A 76 -1.79 -6.81 -0.67
C TRP A 76 -2.79 -6.96 0.45
N CYS A 77 -3.65 -5.96 0.66
CA CYS A 77 -4.71 -6.03 1.66
C CYS A 77 -5.98 -5.35 1.15
N GLY A 78 -7.14 -5.95 1.43
CA GLY A 78 -8.43 -5.36 1.17
C GLY A 78 -9.09 -4.82 2.45
N LEU A 79 -9.86 -3.74 2.35
CA LEU A 79 -10.77 -3.25 3.36
C LEU A 79 -12.16 -3.15 2.75
N LEU A 80 -13.08 -3.98 3.22
CA LEU A 80 -14.49 -3.91 2.86
C LEU A 80 -15.29 -3.56 4.10
N HIS A 81 -16.06 -2.49 4.02
CA HIS A 81 -16.89 -2.03 5.13
C HIS A 81 -16.03 -1.65 6.34
N ASN A 82 -15.93 -2.54 7.33
CA ASN A 82 -15.06 -2.38 8.50
C ASN A 82 -14.26 -3.65 8.79
N LYS A 83 -14.05 -4.47 7.75
CA LYS A 83 -13.34 -5.75 7.85
C LYS A 83 -12.17 -5.76 6.89
N ILE A 84 -11.04 -6.21 7.42
CA ILE A 84 -9.86 -6.49 6.63
C ILE A 84 -10.08 -7.81 5.88
N ILE A 85 -9.99 -7.76 4.55
CA ILE A 85 -9.92 -8.93 3.69
C ILE A 85 -8.44 -9.24 3.49
N GLY A 86 -8.10 -10.49 3.78
CA GLY A 86 -6.79 -10.93 4.24
C GLY A 86 -5.57 -10.39 3.48
N SER A 87 -4.46 -10.32 4.21
CA SER A 87 -3.17 -9.95 3.67
C SER A 87 -2.62 -11.07 2.78
N TYR A 88 -2.44 -10.81 1.49
CA TYR A 88 -1.76 -11.71 0.57
C TYR A 88 -0.31 -11.28 0.40
N PHE A 89 0.63 -12.13 0.81
CA PHE A 89 2.04 -11.86 0.66
C PHE A 89 2.53 -12.31 -0.71
N ILE A 90 3.04 -11.36 -1.47
CA ILE A 90 3.56 -11.54 -2.81
C ILE A 90 5.07 -11.53 -2.71
N GLU A 91 5.66 -12.70 -2.92
CA GLU A 91 7.10 -12.84 -2.95
C GLU A 91 7.69 -12.22 -4.22
N ASN A 92 8.83 -11.54 -4.07
CA ASN A 92 9.56 -10.86 -5.14
C ASN A 92 8.77 -9.68 -5.76
N THR A 93 9.28 -9.14 -6.87
CA THR A 93 8.66 -8.01 -7.57
C THR A 93 7.22 -8.30 -7.99
N LEU A 94 6.33 -7.35 -7.69
CA LEU A 94 4.94 -7.34 -8.13
C LEU A 94 4.87 -7.15 -9.65
N ASN A 95 4.06 -7.95 -10.33
CA ASN A 95 3.76 -7.78 -11.74
C ASN A 95 2.28 -8.10 -12.01
N GLY A 96 1.75 -7.68 -13.16
CA GLY A 96 0.33 -7.83 -13.48
C GLY A 96 -0.17 -9.28 -13.39
N ARG A 97 0.63 -10.25 -13.86
CA ARG A 97 0.26 -11.69 -13.80
C ARG A 97 0.17 -12.23 -12.37
N LYS A 98 0.97 -11.71 -11.44
CA LYS A 98 0.87 -12.06 -10.03
C LYS A 98 -0.35 -11.41 -9.41
N TYR A 99 -0.69 -10.19 -9.81
CA TYR A 99 -1.87 -9.47 -9.33
C TYR A 99 -3.17 -10.17 -9.70
N GLU A 100 -3.27 -10.68 -10.94
CA GLU A 100 -4.43 -11.45 -11.42
C GLU A 100 -4.70 -12.75 -10.63
N ARG A 101 -3.72 -13.21 -9.84
CA ARG A 101 -3.80 -14.46 -9.07
C ARG A 101 -4.08 -14.23 -7.58
N ILE A 102 -4.21 -12.97 -7.17
CA ILE A 102 -4.64 -12.56 -5.83
C ILE A 102 -6.16 -12.51 -5.81
#